data_AF-A0A3S3REX6-F1
#
_entry.id   AF-A0A3S3REX6-F1
#
_cell.length_a   1.000
_cell.length_b   1.000
_cell.length_c   1.000
_cell.angle_alpha   90.00
_cell.angle_beta   90.00
_cell.angle_gamma   90.00
#
_symmetry.space_group_name_H-M   'P 1'
#
loop_
_entity.id
_entity.type
_entity.pdbx_description
1 polymer ?
#
loop_
_entity_poly.entity_id
_entity_poly.type
_entity_poly.pdbx_seq_one_letter_code
_entity_poly.pdbx_strand_id
1 'polypeptide(L)'
;EAFSFYSAIRGRGYYSKASKEERSDLMVKKLRYYARFIVVCLLLKKMKLVRDLVRELSKHIDDYTATYEPDDQLEWSLVLSEIKSFIEADNLVTVIDVDNIPLVISHRLSPLNTPPLEKIPTSHLTLQEILIVGNVCDQVKFSELTLDMFRMLQALEREPQEDINQLYDTSPALGRMTTFPENGDQRSLKRENPHKYLLYRPTFSQLYVFLASGFKELPPTGVLLLYLSADGAFSNLKHPEDCKIFYFIDKFILPLFLDAYDLGGVVTNTKREADHTNKRNPHFKDMHCLYPGDLFPFLRKPFFLIVDSDNSNAFQHMPRYFGQPFLILMSPEEAPPPFHEQQHKGSLFTLFLHSPLTAICLVSNIIEIPLQLWEKAQSHIDRFLTEAGRLLVRSRSIDPVYLQFYGDDFLRLLILRFIFCCVVIRMHRLFRNRNYIPRSHPLIPETEIIEHPSLRRAILDMAITLDIRSMFADIEDAD
;
A
#
# COMPACT_ATOMS: atom_id res chain seq x y z
N GLU A 1 9.15 -15.43 -13.56
CA GLU A 1 9.20 -15.63 -15.03
C GLU A 1 9.68 -14.41 -15.82
N ALA A 2 9.01 -13.25 -15.75
CA ALA A 2 9.39 -12.05 -16.52
C ALA A 2 10.86 -11.63 -16.35
N PHE A 3 11.41 -11.76 -15.14
CA PHE A 3 12.83 -11.49 -14.87
C PHE A 3 13.75 -12.38 -15.72
N SER A 4 13.49 -13.70 -15.74
CA SER A 4 14.30 -14.66 -16.50
C SER A 4 14.23 -14.37 -17.99
N PHE A 5 13.06 -13.99 -18.51
CA PHE A 5 12.87 -13.59 -19.91
C PHE A 5 13.73 -12.37 -20.27
N TYR A 6 13.60 -11.26 -19.52
CA TYR A 6 14.36 -10.05 -19.83
C TYR A 6 15.87 -10.20 -19.57
N SER A 7 16.25 -10.99 -18.58
CA SER A 7 17.65 -11.34 -18.32
C SER A 7 18.26 -12.14 -19.48
N ALA A 8 17.51 -13.08 -20.06
CA ALA A 8 17.96 -13.85 -21.23
C ALA A 8 18.16 -12.96 -22.47
N ILE A 9 17.29 -11.98 -22.70
CA ILE A 9 17.44 -10.98 -23.77
C ILE A 9 18.75 -10.21 -23.59
N ARG A 10 19.08 -9.77 -22.36
CA ARG A 10 20.34 -9.07 -22.05
C ARG A 10 21.54 -9.97 -22.29
N GLY A 11 21.53 -11.16 -21.72
CA GLY A 11 22.66 -12.10 -21.75
C GLY A 11 23.02 -12.58 -23.16
N ARG A 12 22.03 -12.67 -24.05
CA ARG A 12 22.24 -13.06 -25.47
C ARG A 12 22.58 -11.87 -26.38
N GLY A 13 22.56 -10.64 -25.88
CA GLY A 13 22.86 -9.45 -26.67
C GLY A 13 21.90 -9.25 -27.85
N TYR A 14 20.60 -9.51 -27.65
CA TYR A 14 19.58 -9.49 -28.73
C TYR A 14 19.55 -8.16 -29.53
N TYR A 15 19.82 -7.03 -28.87
CA TYR A 15 19.83 -5.69 -29.46
C TYR A 15 21.25 -5.16 -29.77
N SER A 16 22.26 -6.04 -29.86
CA SER A 16 23.66 -5.65 -30.09
C SER A 16 23.89 -4.94 -31.42
N LYS A 17 23.04 -5.19 -32.43
CA LYS A 17 23.09 -4.54 -33.75
C LYS A 17 22.16 -3.34 -33.89
N ALA A 18 21.40 -2.98 -32.85
CA ALA A 18 20.33 -1.98 -32.98
C ALA A 18 20.80 -0.59 -33.43
N SER A 19 22.02 -0.17 -33.05
CA SER A 19 22.60 1.12 -33.46
C SER A 19 23.19 1.13 -34.88
N LYS A 20 23.20 -0.02 -35.57
CA LYS A 20 23.74 -0.15 -36.93
C LYS A 20 22.65 -0.12 -38.00
N GLU A 21 21.38 -0.10 -37.59
CA GLU A 21 20.25 -0.05 -38.50
C GLU A 21 20.00 1.40 -38.95
N GLU A 22 19.64 1.58 -40.22
CA GLU A 22 19.27 2.91 -40.74
C GLU A 22 17.98 3.45 -40.10
N ARG A 23 17.08 2.55 -39.70
CA ARG A 23 15.81 2.91 -39.06
C ARG A 23 15.89 2.76 -37.54
N SER A 24 15.29 3.72 -36.86
CA SER A 24 15.32 3.82 -35.40
C SER A 24 14.39 2.83 -34.68
N ASP A 25 13.53 2.11 -35.41
CA ASP A 25 12.54 1.15 -34.89
C ASP A 25 13.14 0.12 -33.92
N LEU A 26 14.32 -0.41 -34.24
CA LEU A 26 14.98 -1.41 -33.41
C LEU A 26 15.55 -0.79 -32.13
N MET A 27 15.99 0.47 -32.19
CA MET A 27 16.44 1.22 -31.03
C MET A 27 15.28 1.53 -30.09
N VAL A 28 14.13 1.99 -30.61
CA VAL A 28 12.92 2.21 -29.81
C VAL A 28 12.48 0.92 -29.09
N LYS A 29 12.52 -0.23 -29.78
CA LYS A 29 12.26 -1.54 -29.14
C LYS A 29 13.25 -1.85 -28.02
N LYS A 30 14.53 -1.52 -28.20
CA LYS A 30 15.58 -1.68 -27.18
C LYS A 30 15.30 -0.79 -25.95
N LEU A 31 15.00 0.49 -26.15
CA LEU A 31 14.69 1.43 -25.04
C LEU A 31 13.47 0.94 -24.23
N ARG A 32 12.39 0.55 -24.92
CA ARG A 32 11.20 -0.03 -24.30
C ARG A 32 11.49 -1.33 -23.53
N TYR A 33 12.41 -2.14 -24.04
CA TYR A 33 12.88 -3.35 -23.34
C TYR A 33 13.56 -2.98 -22.01
N TYR A 34 14.49 -2.01 -22.02
CA TYR A 34 15.19 -1.57 -20.81
C TYR A 34 14.21 -1.00 -19.78
N ALA A 35 13.28 -0.12 -20.19
CA ALA A 35 12.27 0.44 -19.30
C ALA A 35 11.46 -0.67 -18.60
N ARG A 36 10.96 -1.66 -19.36
CA ARG A 36 10.23 -2.80 -18.78
C ARG A 36 11.09 -3.68 -17.88
N PHE A 37 12.35 -3.91 -18.23
CA PHE A 37 13.24 -4.73 -17.41
C PHE A 37 13.56 -4.02 -16.08
N ILE A 38 13.72 -2.69 -16.09
CA ILE A 38 13.89 -1.89 -14.89
C ILE A 38 12.68 -2.04 -13.96
N VAL A 39 11.45 -1.96 -14.47
CA VAL A 39 10.23 -2.20 -13.67
C VAL A 39 10.29 -3.57 -12.99
N VAL A 40 10.59 -4.63 -13.74
CA VAL A 40 10.68 -5.99 -13.17
C VAL A 40 11.76 -6.08 -12.09
N CYS A 41 12.91 -5.43 -12.28
CA CYS A 41 13.98 -5.41 -11.28
C CYS A 41 13.62 -4.59 -10.04
N LEU A 42 12.91 -3.48 -10.18
CA LEU A 42 12.36 -2.69 -9.07
C LEU A 42 11.38 -3.51 -8.25
N LEU A 43 10.45 -4.21 -8.92
CA LEU A 43 9.46 -5.07 -8.26
C LEU A 43 10.11 -6.19 -7.45
N LEU A 44 11.24 -6.72 -7.93
CA LEU A 44 12.04 -7.73 -7.23
C LEU A 44 13.11 -7.14 -6.29
N LYS A 45 13.10 -5.82 -6.07
CA LYS A 45 14.10 -5.08 -5.26
C LYS A 45 15.57 -5.41 -5.64
N LYS A 46 15.85 -5.75 -6.90
CA LYS A 46 17.21 -6.00 -7.41
C LYS A 46 17.95 -4.68 -7.72
N MET A 47 18.14 -3.84 -6.70
CA MET A 47 18.56 -2.44 -6.85
C MET A 47 19.93 -2.25 -7.50
N LYS A 48 20.88 -3.17 -7.29
CA LYS A 48 22.17 -3.14 -8.00
C LYS A 48 21.97 -3.21 -9.52
N LEU A 49 21.16 -4.17 -9.96
CA LEU A 49 20.84 -4.35 -11.37
C LEU A 49 20.01 -3.19 -11.92
N VAL A 50 19.09 -2.62 -11.13
CA VAL A 50 18.36 -1.40 -11.50
C VAL A 50 19.34 -0.26 -11.82
N ARG A 51 20.32 0.00 -10.94
CA ARG A 51 21.33 1.05 -11.18
C ARG A 51 22.18 0.80 -12.42
N ASP A 52 22.48 -0.45 -12.73
CA ASP A 52 23.21 -0.81 -13.95
C ASP A 52 22.35 -0.55 -15.20
N LEU A 53 21.09 -1.02 -15.19
CA LEU A 53 20.16 -0.86 -16.30
C LEU A 53 19.80 0.61 -16.56
N VAL A 54 19.68 1.44 -15.53
CA VAL A 54 19.42 2.88 -15.68
C VAL A 54 20.60 3.59 -16.33
N ARG A 55 21.83 3.24 -15.96
CA ARG A 55 23.04 3.77 -16.61
C ARG A 55 23.13 3.35 -18.07
N GLU A 56 22.83 2.08 -18.36
CA GLU A 56 22.77 1.57 -19.74
C GLU A 56 21.66 2.26 -20.54
N LEU A 57 20.46 2.41 -19.98
CA LEU A 57 19.35 3.11 -20.63
C LEU A 57 19.70 4.55 -20.97
N SER A 58 20.32 5.30 -20.04
CA SER A 58 20.79 6.66 -20.30
C SER A 58 21.69 6.71 -21.54
N LYS A 59 22.70 5.83 -21.59
CA LYS A 59 23.59 5.75 -22.75
C LYS A 59 22.84 5.40 -24.04
N HIS A 60 21.89 4.47 -24.00
CA HIS A 60 21.13 4.12 -25.20
C HIS A 60 20.20 5.25 -25.67
N ILE A 61 19.71 6.09 -24.76
CA ILE A 61 18.95 7.30 -25.11
C ILE A 61 19.87 8.32 -25.78
N ASP A 62 21.06 8.55 -25.23
CA ASP A 62 22.06 9.46 -25.82
C ASP A 62 22.43 9.01 -27.24
N ASP A 63 22.71 7.70 -27.43
CA ASP A 63 23.03 7.11 -28.73
C ASP A 63 21.84 7.24 -29.72
N TYR A 64 20.61 7.04 -29.25
CA TYR A 64 19.38 7.17 -30.03
C TYR A 64 19.17 8.60 -30.51
N THR A 65 19.30 9.57 -29.61
CA THR A 65 19.15 11.00 -29.93
C THR A 65 20.23 11.47 -30.90
N ALA A 66 21.49 11.12 -30.66
CA ALA A 66 22.61 11.55 -31.48
C ALA A 66 22.60 10.95 -32.90
N THR A 67 22.04 9.74 -33.07
CA THR A 67 22.05 9.05 -34.37
C THR A 67 20.83 9.40 -35.23
N TYR A 68 19.65 9.56 -34.61
CA TYR A 68 18.38 9.62 -35.34
C TYR A 68 17.64 10.95 -35.22
N GLU A 69 18.08 11.87 -34.36
CA GLU A 69 17.43 13.17 -34.09
C GLU A 69 15.88 13.09 -34.00
N PRO A 70 15.33 12.24 -33.12
CA PRO A 70 13.92 11.90 -33.17
C PRO A 70 13.06 12.92 -32.42
N ASP A 71 11.82 13.09 -32.88
CA ASP A 71 10.84 14.01 -32.27
C ASP A 71 10.48 13.63 -30.82
N ASP A 72 10.62 12.34 -30.46
CA ASP A 72 10.27 11.78 -29.14
C ASP A 72 11.41 11.85 -28.10
N GLN A 73 12.52 12.54 -28.39
CA GLN A 73 13.68 12.64 -27.48
C GLN A 73 13.33 13.17 -26.08
N LEU A 74 12.37 14.11 -25.99
CA LEU A 74 11.92 14.69 -24.74
C LEU A 74 11.12 13.69 -23.91
N GLU A 75 10.35 12.81 -24.56
CA GLU A 75 9.60 11.75 -23.90
C GLU A 75 10.55 10.73 -23.27
N TRP A 76 11.61 10.34 -23.97
CA TRP A 76 12.62 9.42 -23.43
C TRP A 76 13.42 10.04 -22.28
N SER A 77 13.72 11.34 -22.38
CA SER A 77 14.35 12.09 -21.30
C SER A 77 13.45 12.15 -20.05
N LEU A 78 12.14 12.36 -20.25
CA LEU A 78 11.14 12.31 -19.18
C LEU A 78 11.10 10.92 -18.54
N VAL A 79 11.07 9.84 -19.32
CA VAL A 79 11.09 8.46 -18.80
C VAL A 79 12.31 8.22 -17.91
N LEU A 80 13.50 8.65 -18.34
CA LEU A 80 14.72 8.52 -17.52
C LEU A 80 14.65 9.34 -16.23
N SER A 81 14.09 10.56 -16.30
CA SER A 81 13.87 11.41 -15.13
C SER A 81 12.89 10.76 -14.15
N GLU A 82 11.77 10.25 -14.63
CA GLU A 82 10.77 9.53 -13.83
C GLU A 82 11.40 8.35 -13.08
N ILE A 83 12.25 7.54 -13.74
CA ILE A 83 12.94 6.43 -13.08
C ILE A 83 13.85 6.91 -11.95
N LYS A 84 14.63 7.97 -12.18
CA LYS A 84 15.55 8.52 -11.17
C LYS A 84 14.78 9.08 -9.97
N SER A 85 13.76 9.89 -10.22
CA SER A 85 12.88 10.45 -9.19
C SER A 85 12.17 9.37 -8.39
N PHE A 86 11.74 8.28 -9.04
CA PHE A 86 11.12 7.13 -8.37
C PHE A 86 12.09 6.42 -7.42
N ILE A 87 13.31 6.12 -7.89
CA ILE A 87 14.34 5.47 -7.06
C ILE A 87 14.73 6.35 -5.87
N GLU A 88 14.85 7.66 -6.08
CA GLU A 88 15.16 8.62 -5.02
C GLU A 88 14.04 8.71 -3.99
N ALA A 89 12.78 8.78 -4.43
CA ALA A 89 11.63 8.87 -3.53
C ALA A 89 11.37 7.59 -2.72
N ASP A 90 11.73 6.40 -3.25
CA ASP A 90 11.68 5.13 -2.50
C ASP A 90 12.79 5.05 -1.43
N ASN A 91 13.93 5.70 -1.65
CA ASN A 91 15.09 5.65 -0.77
C ASN A 91 15.01 6.65 0.40
N LEU A 92 13.96 6.56 1.21
CA LEU A 92 13.75 7.43 2.37
C LEU A 92 14.77 7.20 3.50
N VAL A 93 15.19 5.95 3.69
CA VAL A 93 16.07 5.54 4.78
C VAL A 93 17.10 4.55 4.24
N THR A 94 18.38 4.84 4.45
CA THR A 94 19.48 3.95 4.08
C THR A 94 19.88 3.11 5.29
N VAL A 95 19.71 1.79 5.20
CA VAL A 95 20.23 0.87 6.22
C VAL A 95 21.64 0.45 5.83
N ILE A 96 22.60 0.64 6.73
CA ILE A 96 24.02 0.33 6.48
C ILE A 96 24.51 -0.81 7.36
N ASP A 97 25.37 -1.69 6.84
CA ASP A 97 26.01 -2.73 7.63
C ASP A 97 27.22 -2.20 8.45
N VAL A 98 27.96 -3.12 9.08
CA VAL A 98 29.16 -2.79 9.88
C VAL A 98 30.30 -2.19 9.05
N ASP A 99 30.29 -2.41 7.74
CA ASP A 99 31.28 -1.92 6.78
C ASP A 99 30.78 -0.66 6.02
N ASN A 100 29.66 -0.07 6.47
CA ASN A 100 28.96 1.05 5.83
C ASN A 100 28.45 0.75 4.41
N ILE A 101 28.15 -0.51 4.11
CA ILE A 101 27.57 -0.92 2.83
C ILE A 101 26.05 -0.80 2.91
N PRO A 102 25.40 -0.05 1.99
CA PRO A 102 23.95 0.04 1.95
C PRO A 102 23.28 -1.31 1.66
N LEU A 103 22.35 -1.70 2.50
CA LEU A 103 21.58 -2.93 2.41
C LEU A 103 20.20 -2.67 1.80
N VAL A 104 19.70 -3.66 1.06
CA VAL A 104 18.32 -3.63 0.54
C VAL A 104 17.44 -4.43 1.49
N ILE A 105 16.56 -3.73 2.20
CA ILE A 105 15.56 -4.37 3.07
C ILE A 105 14.33 -4.74 2.24
N SER A 106 13.84 -5.96 2.44
CA SER A 106 12.56 -6.39 1.87
C SER A 106 11.42 -6.16 2.85
N HIS A 107 10.26 -5.81 2.28
CA HIS A 107 9.01 -5.60 3.02
C HIS A 107 7.94 -6.64 2.68
N ARG A 108 8.33 -7.65 1.88
CA ARG A 108 7.46 -8.77 1.50
C ARG A 108 7.22 -9.67 2.70
N LEU A 109 6.07 -10.33 2.69
CA LEU A 109 5.66 -11.20 3.77
C LEU A 109 6.45 -12.51 3.74
N SER A 110 7.05 -12.85 4.87
CA SER A 110 7.78 -14.09 5.11
C SER A 110 7.32 -14.70 6.43
N PRO A 111 7.62 -15.99 6.69
CA PRO A 111 7.31 -16.60 7.98
C PRO A 111 7.92 -15.87 9.19
N LEU A 112 9.01 -15.12 8.99
CA LEU A 112 9.73 -14.41 10.06
C LEU A 112 9.09 -13.06 10.42
N ASN A 113 8.44 -12.39 9.47
CA ASN A 113 7.83 -11.06 9.69
C ASN A 113 6.29 -11.09 9.66
N THR A 114 5.68 -12.27 9.54
CA THR A 114 4.24 -12.46 9.64
C THR A 114 3.82 -12.33 11.11
N PRO A 115 2.94 -11.39 11.49
CA PRO A 115 2.48 -11.27 12.87
C PRO A 115 1.85 -12.59 13.34
N PRO A 116 2.10 -13.03 14.58
CA PRO A 116 1.60 -14.31 15.07
C PRO A 116 0.07 -14.32 15.11
N LEU A 117 -0.53 -15.46 14.75
CA LEU A 117 -1.96 -15.68 14.87
C LEU A 117 -2.30 -16.09 16.31
N GLU A 118 -3.02 -15.22 17.01
CA GLU A 118 -3.64 -15.54 18.29
C GLU A 118 -4.83 -16.50 18.07
N LYS A 119 -5.11 -17.38 19.04
CA LYS A 119 -6.18 -18.37 18.92
C LYS A 119 -7.54 -17.66 18.81
N ILE A 120 -8.17 -17.77 17.65
CA ILE A 120 -9.51 -17.24 17.39
C ILE A 120 -10.52 -18.39 17.16
N PRO A 121 -11.78 -18.26 17.60
CA PRO A 121 -12.76 -19.35 17.53
C PRO A 121 -13.10 -19.78 16.10
N THR A 122 -13.18 -18.83 15.16
CA THR A 122 -13.53 -19.08 13.75
C THR A 122 -13.05 -17.91 12.86
N SER A 123 -12.11 -18.18 11.96
CA SER A 123 -11.91 -17.37 10.74
C SER A 123 -11.46 -18.27 9.61
N HIS A 124 -12.20 -18.21 8.50
CA HIS A 124 -11.93 -18.97 7.28
C HIS A 124 -11.73 -18.06 6.08
N LEU A 125 -11.68 -16.74 6.30
CA LEU A 125 -11.52 -15.77 5.22
C LEU A 125 -10.09 -15.77 4.72
N THR A 126 -9.93 -15.69 3.41
CA THR A 126 -8.62 -15.63 2.74
C THR A 126 -8.63 -14.49 1.74
N LEU A 127 -7.60 -13.64 1.76
CA LEU A 127 -7.43 -12.62 0.75
C LEU A 127 -7.09 -13.27 -0.59
N GLN A 128 -7.89 -12.98 -1.63
CA GLN A 128 -7.71 -13.60 -2.95
C GLN A 128 -7.64 -12.59 -4.08
N GLU A 129 -8.50 -11.55 -4.05
CA GLU A 129 -8.52 -10.52 -5.08
C GLU A 129 -8.15 -9.17 -4.48
N ILE A 130 -7.25 -8.44 -5.15
CA ILE A 130 -6.78 -7.12 -4.73
C ILE A 130 -6.87 -6.17 -5.92
N LEU A 131 -7.47 -5.01 -5.71
CA LEU A 131 -7.36 -3.86 -6.61
C LEU A 131 -6.51 -2.80 -5.94
N ILE A 132 -5.42 -2.40 -6.60
CA ILE A 132 -4.54 -1.30 -6.16
C ILE A 132 -4.71 -0.15 -7.14
N VAL A 133 -5.28 0.95 -6.66
CA VAL A 133 -5.56 2.14 -7.46
C VAL A 133 -4.63 3.27 -7.05
N GLY A 134 -3.96 3.88 -8.03
CA GLY A 134 -3.19 5.12 -7.85
C GLY A 134 -3.72 6.23 -8.74
N ASN A 135 -4.28 7.27 -8.16
CA ASN A 135 -4.88 8.42 -8.83
C ASN A 135 -4.62 9.78 -8.13
N VAL A 136 -3.69 9.84 -7.19
CA VAL A 136 -3.20 11.12 -6.63
C VAL A 136 -2.49 11.91 -7.72
N CYS A 137 -2.81 13.19 -7.85
CA CYS A 137 -2.15 14.08 -8.81
C CYS A 137 -0.68 14.30 -8.44
N ASP A 138 0.17 14.37 -9.47
CA ASP A 138 1.60 14.69 -9.35
C ASP A 138 2.40 13.84 -8.36
N GLN A 139 1.91 12.64 -8.02
CA GLN A 139 2.67 11.67 -7.26
C GLN A 139 3.77 11.07 -8.15
N VAL A 140 4.97 10.91 -7.58
CA VAL A 140 6.10 10.25 -8.23
C VAL A 140 5.69 8.88 -8.75
N LYS A 141 5.97 8.63 -10.03
CA LYS A 141 5.64 7.39 -10.73
C LYS A 141 6.74 6.98 -11.69
N PHE A 142 6.69 5.71 -12.06
CA PHE A 142 7.42 5.20 -13.21
C PHE A 142 6.58 4.10 -13.89
N SER A 143 6.42 4.17 -15.21
CA SER A 143 5.70 3.15 -16.00
C SER A 143 4.28 2.86 -15.48
N GLU A 144 3.51 3.93 -15.20
CA GLU A 144 2.14 3.83 -14.66
C GLU A 144 2.06 3.11 -13.31
N LEU A 145 3.16 3.08 -12.55
CA LEU A 145 3.19 2.61 -11.18
C LEU A 145 3.57 3.79 -10.28
N THR A 146 2.64 4.25 -9.46
CA THR A 146 2.95 5.29 -8.46
C THR A 146 3.69 4.68 -7.27
N LEU A 147 4.34 5.52 -6.48
CA LEU A 147 5.10 5.04 -5.32
C LEU A 147 4.22 4.33 -4.29
N ASP A 148 3.01 4.82 -4.08
CA ASP A 148 2.06 4.19 -3.14
C ASP A 148 1.54 2.85 -3.66
N MET A 149 1.25 2.75 -4.97
CA MET A 149 0.94 1.47 -5.61
C MET A 149 2.08 0.47 -5.41
N PHE A 150 3.33 0.91 -5.61
CA PHE A 150 4.51 0.08 -5.41
C PHE A 150 4.67 -0.39 -3.96
N ARG A 151 4.52 0.51 -2.99
CA ARG A 151 4.59 0.19 -1.55
C ARG A 151 3.53 -0.84 -1.15
N MET A 152 2.28 -0.64 -1.57
CA MET A 152 1.21 -1.60 -1.31
C MET A 152 1.42 -2.93 -2.01
N LEU A 153 1.91 -2.91 -3.26
CA LEU A 153 2.26 -4.12 -3.99
C LEU A 153 3.33 -4.93 -3.27
N GLN A 154 4.38 -4.30 -2.73
CA GLN A 154 5.41 -4.98 -1.94
C GLN A 154 4.86 -5.53 -0.61
N ALA A 155 3.96 -4.80 0.05
CA ALA A 155 3.37 -5.22 1.33
C ALA A 155 2.39 -6.41 1.18
N LEU A 156 1.77 -6.55 0.00
CA LEU A 156 0.78 -7.58 -0.33
C LEU A 156 1.39 -8.74 -1.14
N GLU A 157 2.69 -8.96 -1.02
CA GLU A 157 3.43 -9.97 -1.75
C GLU A 157 4.27 -10.81 -0.78
N ARG A 158 4.26 -12.13 -0.96
CA ARG A 158 5.13 -13.04 -0.21
C ARG A 158 6.55 -13.02 -0.78
N GLU A 159 7.52 -13.31 0.07
CA GLU A 159 8.87 -13.60 -0.40
C GLU A 159 8.83 -14.79 -1.37
N PRO A 160 9.53 -14.71 -2.52
CA PRO A 160 9.71 -15.88 -3.37
C PRO A 160 10.38 -16.96 -2.53
N GLN A 161 9.68 -18.08 -2.30
CA GLN A 161 10.34 -19.27 -1.81
C GLN A 161 11.20 -19.77 -2.96
N GLU A 162 12.52 -19.59 -2.87
CA GLU A 162 13.42 -20.34 -3.73
C GLU A 162 13.07 -21.81 -3.52
N ASP A 163 12.66 -22.52 -4.58
CA ASP A 163 12.36 -23.94 -4.49
C ASP A 163 13.62 -24.65 -4.00
N ILE A 164 13.69 -24.94 -2.70
CA ILE A 164 14.73 -25.76 -2.05
C ILE A 164 14.90 -27.10 -2.79
N ASN A 165 13.88 -27.52 -3.56
CA ASN A 165 13.89 -28.69 -4.40
C ASN A 165 14.91 -28.64 -5.57
N GLN A 166 15.38 -27.48 -6.02
CA GLN A 166 16.40 -27.42 -7.10
C GLN A 166 17.83 -27.69 -6.60
N LEU A 167 18.06 -27.73 -5.28
CA LEU A 167 19.35 -28.15 -4.71
C LEU A 167 19.50 -29.67 -4.66
N TYR A 168 18.41 -30.43 -4.76
CA TYR A 168 18.42 -31.90 -4.64
C TYR A 168 18.49 -32.64 -5.98
N ASP A 169 18.42 -31.93 -7.12
CA ASP A 169 18.40 -32.56 -8.45
C ASP A 169 19.76 -32.52 -9.18
N THR A 170 20.85 -32.20 -8.47
CA THR A 170 22.22 -32.17 -9.04
C THR A 170 23.30 -32.88 -8.22
N SER A 171 22.96 -33.83 -7.34
CA SER A 171 24.00 -34.64 -6.68
C SER A 171 23.63 -36.11 -6.48
N PRO A 172 24.27 -37.05 -7.19
CA PRO A 172 24.16 -38.48 -6.93
C PRO A 172 25.16 -38.91 -5.86
N ALA A 173 25.07 -38.40 -4.62
CA ALA A 173 25.91 -38.92 -3.53
C ALA A 173 25.42 -38.58 -2.11
N LEU A 174 25.38 -39.64 -1.30
CA LEU A 174 25.37 -39.72 0.17
C LEU A 174 24.08 -39.39 0.92
N GLY A 175 23.40 -40.48 1.29
CA GLY A 175 22.46 -40.49 2.40
C GLY A 175 23.13 -40.25 3.74
N ARG A 176 22.51 -39.37 4.53
CA ARG A 176 22.50 -39.42 6.00
C ARG A 176 21.17 -38.84 6.46
N MET A 177 20.31 -39.74 6.91
CA MET A 177 19.01 -39.46 7.51
C MET A 177 19.21 -38.69 8.81
N THR A 178 18.59 -37.51 8.94
CA THR A 178 18.18 -36.95 10.23
C THR A 178 16.67 -37.00 10.28
N THR A 179 16.17 -37.97 11.02
CA THR A 179 14.76 -38.21 11.33
C THR A 179 14.22 -37.07 12.20
N PHE A 180 13.39 -36.21 11.61
CA PHE A 180 12.40 -35.43 12.36
C PHE A 180 11.16 -36.31 12.55
N PRO A 181 10.54 -36.32 13.74
CA PRO A 181 9.41 -37.22 14.00
C PRO A 181 8.21 -36.83 13.14
N GLU A 182 7.71 -37.82 12.39
CA GLU A 182 6.45 -37.80 11.67
C GLU A 182 5.30 -37.51 12.66
N ASN A 183 4.73 -36.32 12.55
CA ASN A 183 3.32 -36.09 12.87
C ASN A 183 2.69 -35.48 11.61
N GLY A 184 1.76 -36.23 11.02
CA GLY A 184 1.12 -35.88 9.76
C GLY A 184 0.29 -34.60 9.86
N ASP A 185 0.71 -33.58 9.10
CA ASP A 185 -0.11 -32.55 8.43
C ASP A 185 0.74 -31.39 7.86
N GLN A 186 2.01 -31.64 7.52
CA GLN A 186 2.89 -30.63 6.90
C GLN A 186 3.29 -31.01 5.48
N ARG A 187 2.32 -31.12 4.57
CA ARG A 187 2.54 -30.41 3.30
C ARG A 187 2.36 -28.96 3.66
N SER A 188 3.43 -28.18 3.72
CA SER A 188 3.32 -26.73 3.69
C SER A 188 2.48 -26.39 2.46
N LEU A 189 1.17 -26.17 2.64
CA LEU A 189 0.30 -25.65 1.60
C LEU A 189 1.00 -24.38 1.13
N LYS A 190 1.60 -24.42 -0.08
CA LYS A 190 2.23 -23.26 -0.68
C LYS A 190 1.15 -22.18 -0.68
N ARG A 191 1.20 -21.25 0.27
CA ARG A 191 0.21 -20.18 0.37
C ARG A 191 0.46 -19.28 -0.82
N GLU A 192 -0.41 -19.38 -1.82
CA GLU A 192 -0.30 -18.60 -3.04
C GLU A 192 -0.48 -17.11 -2.75
N ASN A 193 0.11 -16.26 -3.60
CA ASN A 193 -0.13 -14.83 -3.52
C ASN A 193 -1.53 -14.52 -4.05
N PRO A 194 -2.26 -13.58 -3.44
CA PRO A 194 -3.51 -13.09 -3.99
C PRO A 194 -3.28 -12.46 -5.37
N HIS A 195 -4.28 -12.59 -6.23
CA HIS A 195 -4.32 -11.96 -7.53
C HIS A 195 -4.49 -10.44 -7.39
N LYS A 196 -3.88 -9.67 -8.29
CA LYS A 196 -3.76 -8.21 -8.17
C LYS A 196 -4.06 -7.52 -9.49
N TYR A 197 -5.01 -6.59 -9.48
CA TYR A 197 -5.21 -5.60 -10.53
C TYR A 197 -4.54 -4.29 -10.14
N LEU A 198 -3.69 -3.76 -11.02
CA LEU A 198 -3.03 -2.47 -10.85
C LEU A 198 -3.68 -1.44 -11.78
N LEU A 199 -4.30 -0.41 -11.21
CA LEU A 199 -5.04 0.59 -11.96
C LEU A 199 -4.44 1.98 -11.71
N TYR A 200 -3.70 2.49 -12.68
CA TYR A 200 -3.18 3.86 -12.65
C TYR A 200 -4.14 4.81 -13.35
N ARG A 201 -4.55 5.84 -12.61
CA ARG A 201 -5.54 6.86 -13.00
C ARG A 201 -6.70 6.24 -13.80
N PRO A 202 -7.43 5.26 -13.25
CA PRO A 202 -8.54 4.64 -13.95
C PRO A 202 -9.70 5.63 -14.08
N THR A 203 -10.46 5.54 -15.17
CA THR A 203 -11.79 6.15 -15.21
C THR A 203 -12.74 5.39 -14.29
N PHE A 204 -13.86 6.01 -13.88
CA PHE A 204 -14.89 5.34 -13.10
C PHE A 204 -15.30 4.00 -13.71
N SER A 205 -15.60 3.97 -15.01
CA SER A 205 -16.01 2.74 -15.71
C SER A 205 -14.91 1.66 -15.69
N GLN A 206 -13.64 2.04 -15.86
CA GLN A 206 -12.53 1.09 -15.77
C GLN A 206 -12.46 0.47 -14.38
N LEU A 207 -12.49 1.30 -13.33
CA LEU A 207 -12.47 0.83 -11.95
C LEU A 207 -13.64 -0.11 -11.64
N TYR A 208 -14.85 0.27 -12.06
CA TYR A 208 -16.06 -0.51 -11.82
C TYR A 208 -16.03 -1.88 -12.53
N VAL A 209 -15.47 -1.96 -13.74
CA VAL A 209 -15.29 -3.23 -14.47
C VAL A 209 -14.37 -4.18 -13.70
N PHE A 210 -13.22 -3.69 -13.23
CA PHE A 210 -12.29 -4.53 -12.47
C PHE A 210 -12.84 -4.93 -11.11
N LEU A 211 -13.61 -4.06 -10.43
CA LEU A 211 -14.31 -4.42 -9.20
C LEU A 211 -15.33 -5.54 -9.45
N ALA A 212 -16.09 -5.45 -10.54
CA ALA A 212 -17.05 -6.48 -10.92
C ALA A 212 -16.37 -7.81 -11.29
N SER A 213 -15.23 -7.77 -11.99
CA SER A 213 -14.43 -8.97 -12.29
C SER A 213 -13.92 -9.63 -11.02
N GLY A 214 -13.22 -8.90 -10.15
CA GLY A 214 -12.73 -9.43 -8.88
C GLY A 214 -13.87 -9.98 -8.02
N PHE A 215 -14.97 -9.24 -7.89
CA PHE A 215 -16.15 -9.71 -7.16
C PHE A 215 -16.73 -11.02 -7.71
N LYS A 216 -16.80 -11.16 -9.04
CA LYS A 216 -17.33 -12.35 -9.71
C LYS A 216 -16.44 -13.57 -9.44
N GLU A 217 -15.13 -13.41 -9.46
CA GLU A 217 -14.14 -14.49 -9.33
C GLU A 217 -13.97 -15.01 -7.90
N LEU A 218 -14.37 -14.22 -6.88
CA LEU A 218 -14.24 -14.60 -5.48
C LEU A 218 -15.03 -15.87 -5.09
N PRO A 219 -14.42 -16.84 -4.39
CA PRO A 219 -15.15 -17.93 -3.74
C PRO A 219 -15.88 -17.45 -2.47
N PRO A 220 -16.70 -18.30 -1.83
CA PRO A 220 -17.49 -17.92 -0.65
C PRO A 220 -16.69 -17.37 0.54
N THR A 221 -15.45 -17.82 0.72
CA THR A 221 -14.54 -17.35 1.79
C THR A 221 -13.49 -16.36 1.29
N GLY A 222 -13.55 -15.99 0.00
CA GLY A 222 -12.63 -15.03 -0.60
C GLY A 222 -12.93 -13.61 -0.14
N VAL A 223 -11.88 -12.84 0.13
CA VAL A 223 -11.96 -11.41 0.41
C VAL A 223 -11.51 -10.61 -0.81
N LEU A 224 -12.28 -9.57 -1.15
CA LEU A 224 -11.86 -8.52 -2.07
C LEU A 224 -11.21 -7.37 -1.27
N LEU A 225 -9.97 -7.04 -1.58
CA LEU A 225 -9.34 -5.83 -1.04
C LEU A 225 -9.30 -4.74 -2.11
N LEU A 226 -9.84 -3.57 -1.80
CA LEU A 226 -9.70 -2.37 -2.63
C LEU A 226 -8.83 -1.35 -1.90
N TYR A 227 -7.68 -1.02 -2.46
CA TYR A 227 -6.82 0.06 -2.01
C TYR A 227 -6.94 1.25 -2.98
N LEU A 228 -7.33 2.42 -2.44
CA LEU A 228 -7.53 3.66 -3.19
C LEU A 228 -6.55 4.72 -2.70
N SER A 229 -5.52 5.03 -3.48
CA SER A 229 -4.71 6.24 -3.31
C SER A 229 -5.20 7.26 -4.33
N ALA A 230 -5.95 8.28 -3.90
CA ALA A 230 -6.57 9.23 -4.82
C ALA A 230 -6.91 10.57 -4.14
N ASP A 231 -6.92 11.65 -4.93
CA ASP A 231 -7.40 12.94 -4.46
C ASP A 231 -8.90 12.90 -4.15
N GLY A 232 -9.31 13.69 -3.18
CA GLY A 232 -10.68 13.83 -2.73
C GLY A 232 -11.55 14.58 -3.72
N ALA A 233 -12.74 14.04 -3.96
CA ALA A 233 -13.81 14.74 -4.65
C ALA A 233 -14.80 15.27 -3.61
N PHE A 234 -14.67 16.54 -3.27
CA PHE A 234 -15.50 17.18 -2.24
C PHE A 234 -16.88 17.57 -2.79
N SER A 235 -17.88 17.53 -1.91
CA SER A 235 -19.22 18.01 -2.23
C SER A 235 -19.23 19.52 -2.48
N ASN A 236 -20.07 19.98 -3.41
CA ASN A 236 -20.28 21.42 -3.67
C ASN A 236 -21.21 22.08 -2.63
N LEU A 237 -21.68 21.34 -1.63
CA LEU A 237 -22.57 21.85 -0.58
C LEU A 237 -21.76 22.73 0.38
N LYS A 238 -22.06 24.03 0.40
CA LYS A 238 -21.30 25.05 1.15
C LYS A 238 -21.46 24.96 2.68
N HIS A 239 -22.44 24.20 3.18
CA HIS A 239 -22.68 24.01 4.61
C HIS A 239 -23.09 22.56 4.93
N PRO A 240 -22.34 21.83 5.77
CA PRO A 240 -22.72 20.50 6.27
C PRO A 240 -24.05 20.52 7.06
N GLU A 241 -24.40 21.67 7.63
CA GLU A 241 -25.63 21.89 8.41
C GLU A 241 -26.91 21.84 7.55
N ASP A 242 -26.82 22.17 6.26
CA ASP A 242 -27.96 22.12 5.32
C ASP A 242 -28.28 20.68 4.88
N CYS A 243 -27.36 19.73 5.11
CA CYS A 243 -27.53 18.31 4.82
C CYS A 243 -28.27 17.54 5.92
N LYS A 244 -28.64 18.20 7.03
CA LYS A 244 -29.61 17.66 7.99
C LYS A 244 -31.00 17.78 7.40
N ILE A 245 -31.31 16.97 6.38
CA ILE A 245 -32.71 16.74 6.01
C ILE A 245 -33.33 15.94 7.15
N PHE A 246 -33.90 16.65 8.12
CA PHE A 246 -34.77 16.09 9.14
C PHE A 246 -36.03 15.57 8.45
N TYR A 247 -36.04 14.31 8.01
CA TYR A 247 -37.30 13.63 7.77
C TYR A 247 -37.99 13.43 9.12
N PHE A 248 -39.02 14.22 9.39
CA PHE A 248 -39.94 14.00 10.50
C PHE A 248 -40.71 12.69 10.25
N ILE A 249 -40.21 11.59 10.80
CA ILE A 249 -41.03 10.39 11.05
C ILE A 249 -41.20 10.31 12.57
N ASP A 250 -42.40 10.60 13.05
CA ASP A 250 -42.89 10.32 14.41
C ASP A 250 -41.99 10.69 15.60
N LYS A 251 -41.78 12.00 15.81
CA LYS A 251 -41.28 12.62 17.06
C LYS A 251 -39.89 12.17 17.59
N PHE A 252 -39.15 11.32 16.88
CA PHE A 252 -37.76 11.02 17.19
C PHE A 252 -36.83 11.71 16.18
N ILE A 253 -35.92 12.55 16.68
CA ILE A 253 -34.76 12.99 15.90
C ILE A 253 -33.82 11.79 15.81
N LEU A 254 -33.97 10.99 14.77
CA LEU A 254 -32.91 10.08 14.34
C LEU A 254 -31.99 10.90 13.41
N PRO A 255 -30.66 10.89 13.62
CA PRO A 255 -29.74 11.42 12.62
C PRO A 255 -29.89 10.58 11.37
N LEU A 256 -30.72 11.04 10.42
CA LEU A 256 -30.86 10.42 9.12
C LEU A 256 -29.53 10.65 8.41
N PHE A 257 -28.79 9.57 8.24
CA PHE A 257 -27.49 9.51 7.60
C PHE A 257 -27.51 10.34 6.31
N LEU A 258 -26.52 11.22 6.12
CA LEU A 258 -26.25 11.82 4.82
C LEU A 258 -26.22 10.70 3.77
N ASP A 259 -26.75 10.98 2.57
CA ASP A 259 -26.68 10.02 1.48
C ASP A 259 -25.21 9.70 1.18
N ALA A 260 -24.92 8.45 0.82
CA ALA A 260 -23.58 7.97 0.50
C ALA A 260 -22.97 8.65 -0.75
N TYR A 261 -23.70 9.59 -1.35
CA TYR A 261 -23.34 10.42 -2.49
C TYR A 261 -23.19 11.92 -2.12
N ASP A 262 -23.54 12.33 -0.89
CA ASP A 262 -23.59 13.75 -0.49
C ASP A 262 -22.28 14.29 0.07
N LEU A 263 -21.46 13.42 0.67
CA LEU A 263 -20.13 13.76 1.19
C LEU A 263 -19.04 13.80 0.10
N GLY A 264 -19.42 13.55 -1.14
CA GLY A 264 -18.46 13.35 -2.22
C GLY A 264 -17.83 11.96 -2.15
N GLY A 265 -16.58 11.85 -2.60
CA GLY A 265 -15.86 10.58 -2.66
C GLY A 265 -14.41 10.81 -3.06
N VAL A 266 -13.88 9.91 -3.90
CA VAL A 266 -12.52 10.05 -4.47
C VAL A 266 -12.59 10.29 -5.97
N VAL A 267 -11.67 11.11 -6.48
CA VAL A 267 -11.57 11.43 -7.90
C VAL A 267 -11.22 10.17 -8.70
N THR A 268 -11.82 10.03 -9.88
CA THR A 268 -11.41 9.10 -10.94
C THR A 268 -10.98 9.89 -12.17
N ASN A 269 -10.26 9.26 -13.09
CA ASN A 269 -9.75 9.96 -14.27
C ASN A 269 -10.87 10.29 -15.28
N THR A 270 -10.76 11.46 -15.90
CA THR A 270 -11.70 11.95 -16.92
C THR A 270 -11.31 11.57 -18.35
N LYS A 271 -10.09 11.02 -18.57
CA LYS A 271 -9.50 10.65 -19.88
C LYS A 271 -10.09 11.42 -21.07
N ARG A 272 -9.66 12.67 -21.28
CA ARG A 272 -9.92 13.45 -22.53
C ARG A 272 -11.33 13.20 -23.11
N GLU A 273 -12.38 13.28 -22.31
CA GLU A 273 -13.66 13.72 -22.87
C GLU A 273 -13.43 15.18 -23.27
N ALA A 274 -13.17 15.37 -24.56
CA ALA A 274 -12.73 16.62 -25.17
C ALA A 274 -13.50 17.80 -24.60
N ASP A 275 -12.80 18.78 -24.01
CA ASP A 275 -13.19 20.17 -23.70
C ASP A 275 -14.69 20.51 -23.86
N HIS A 276 -15.57 19.71 -23.26
CA HIS A 276 -16.86 20.20 -22.85
C HIS A 276 -16.50 20.96 -21.61
N THR A 277 -16.41 22.27 -21.78
CA THR A 277 -16.56 23.27 -20.72
C THR A 277 -17.76 22.85 -19.89
N ASN A 278 -17.53 21.94 -18.93
CA ASN A 278 -18.54 21.45 -18.03
C ASN A 278 -18.82 22.64 -17.14
N LYS A 279 -19.77 23.46 -17.57
CA LYS A 279 -20.60 24.24 -16.65
C LYS A 279 -21.13 23.20 -15.68
N ARG A 280 -20.39 22.96 -14.58
CA ARG A 280 -20.74 22.02 -13.51
C ARG A 280 -22.15 22.40 -13.11
N ASN A 281 -23.14 21.65 -13.59
CA ASN A 281 -24.51 21.93 -13.22
C ASN A 281 -24.60 21.51 -11.74
N PRO A 282 -24.85 22.43 -10.81
CA PRO A 282 -24.81 22.14 -9.37
C PRO A 282 -25.85 21.08 -8.95
N HIS A 283 -26.78 20.71 -9.84
CA HIS A 283 -27.81 19.71 -9.59
C HIS A 283 -27.37 18.25 -9.87
N PHE A 284 -26.23 18.02 -10.55
CA PHE A 284 -25.75 16.67 -10.84
C PHE A 284 -24.51 16.31 -10.01
N LYS A 285 -24.44 15.06 -9.58
CA LYS A 285 -23.24 14.48 -9.00
C LYS A 285 -22.17 14.31 -10.08
N ASP A 286 -20.91 14.49 -9.72
CA ASP A 286 -19.77 14.32 -10.63
C ASP A 286 -19.65 12.87 -11.08
N MET A 287 -19.68 12.62 -12.39
CA MET A 287 -19.53 11.30 -13.00
C MET A 287 -18.12 10.72 -12.84
N HIS A 288 -17.12 11.58 -12.64
CA HIS A 288 -15.73 11.19 -12.48
C HIS A 288 -15.32 11.11 -11.00
N CYS A 289 -16.25 10.72 -10.14
CA CYS A 289 -16.04 10.47 -8.73
C CYS A 289 -16.50 9.05 -8.39
N LEU A 290 -15.72 8.32 -7.61
CA LEU A 290 -16.19 7.12 -6.93
C LEU A 290 -16.77 7.53 -5.59
N TYR A 291 -18.10 7.46 -5.46
CA TYR A 291 -18.79 7.71 -4.20
C TYR A 291 -18.82 6.44 -3.35
N PRO A 292 -18.90 6.57 -2.01
CA PRO A 292 -19.13 5.44 -1.11
C PRO A 292 -20.32 4.56 -1.54
N GLY A 293 -21.41 5.17 -2.03
CA GLY A 293 -22.60 4.44 -2.47
C GLY A 293 -22.38 3.51 -3.67
N ASP A 294 -21.42 3.83 -4.54
CA ASP A 294 -21.09 3.01 -5.72
C ASP A 294 -20.47 1.65 -5.35
N LEU A 295 -20.02 1.50 -4.10
CA LEU A 295 -19.44 0.26 -3.60
C LEU A 295 -20.48 -0.72 -3.03
N PHE A 296 -21.72 -0.28 -2.79
CA PHE A 296 -22.78 -1.13 -2.24
C PHE A 296 -23.05 -2.43 -3.02
N PRO A 297 -22.96 -2.47 -4.37
CA PRO A 297 -23.02 -3.71 -5.13
C PRO A 297 -22.06 -4.80 -4.63
N PHE A 298 -20.83 -4.41 -4.27
CA PHE A 298 -19.73 -5.30 -3.92
C PHE A 298 -19.74 -5.74 -2.45
N LEU A 299 -20.51 -5.09 -1.59
CA LEU A 299 -20.68 -5.47 -0.17
C LEU A 299 -21.48 -6.77 0.05
N ARG A 300 -21.83 -7.49 -1.02
CA ARG A 300 -22.46 -8.83 -1.00
C ARG A 300 -21.47 -9.97 -0.72
N LYS A 301 -20.17 -9.68 -0.67
CA LYS A 301 -19.09 -10.60 -0.29
C LYS A 301 -18.16 -9.90 0.71
N PRO A 302 -17.30 -10.64 1.43
CA PRO A 302 -16.30 -10.04 2.30
C PRO A 302 -15.44 -9.00 1.57
N PHE A 303 -15.43 -7.77 2.08
CA PHE A 303 -14.79 -6.64 1.42
C PHE A 303 -13.91 -5.86 2.40
N PHE A 304 -12.66 -5.59 2.01
CA PHE A 304 -11.69 -4.85 2.82
C PHE A 304 -11.27 -3.60 2.04
N LEU A 305 -11.60 -2.43 2.57
CA LEU A 305 -11.37 -1.16 1.90
C LEU A 305 -10.25 -0.39 2.60
N ILE A 306 -9.31 0.16 1.82
CA ILE A 306 -8.33 1.14 2.29
C ILE A 306 -8.49 2.39 1.43
N VAL A 307 -8.81 3.52 2.07
CA VAL A 307 -8.97 4.82 1.40
C VAL A 307 -7.88 5.76 1.89
N ASP A 308 -6.95 6.08 0.99
CA ASP A 308 -5.86 7.03 1.18
C ASP A 308 -6.14 8.28 0.33
N SER A 309 -6.82 9.24 0.96
CA SER A 309 -7.37 10.44 0.34
C SER A 309 -7.61 11.53 1.39
N ASP A 310 -7.50 12.80 1.00
CA ASP A 310 -7.90 13.96 1.81
C ASP A 310 -9.43 14.06 2.00
N ASN A 311 -10.23 13.26 1.28
CA ASN A 311 -11.66 13.08 1.53
C ASN A 311 -12.02 11.64 1.98
N SER A 312 -11.09 10.92 2.62
CA SER A 312 -11.31 9.54 3.08
C SER A 312 -12.51 9.40 4.03
N ASN A 313 -12.81 10.43 4.82
CA ASN A 313 -13.91 10.50 5.78
C ASN A 313 -15.30 10.36 5.13
N ALA A 314 -15.45 10.64 3.82
CA ALA A 314 -16.69 10.38 3.10
C ALA A 314 -17.16 8.91 3.22
N PHE A 315 -16.22 7.98 3.48
CA PHE A 315 -16.48 6.54 3.60
C PHE A 315 -16.78 6.09 5.05
N GLN A 316 -16.68 6.95 6.07
CA GLN A 316 -16.70 6.57 7.49
C GLN A 316 -18.04 5.96 7.97
N HIS A 317 -19.13 6.14 7.23
CA HIS A 317 -20.49 5.74 7.66
C HIS A 317 -21.19 4.79 6.68
N MET A 318 -20.43 4.04 5.89
CA MET A 318 -21.01 3.08 4.95
C MET A 318 -21.74 1.93 5.66
N PRO A 319 -23.03 1.71 5.42
CA PRO A 319 -23.81 0.66 6.07
C PRO A 319 -23.52 -0.74 5.51
N ARG A 320 -23.67 -1.76 6.36
CA ARG A 320 -23.51 -3.18 6.01
C ARG A 320 -24.83 -3.81 5.56
N TYR A 321 -25.35 -3.43 4.38
CA TYR A 321 -26.68 -3.87 3.91
C TYR A 321 -26.86 -5.39 3.79
N PHE A 322 -25.79 -6.16 3.54
CA PHE A 322 -25.85 -7.60 3.26
C PHE A 322 -25.35 -8.48 4.41
N GLY A 323 -25.01 -7.90 5.55
CA GLY A 323 -24.48 -8.63 6.72
C GLY A 323 -23.13 -9.33 6.48
N GLN A 324 -22.45 -9.03 5.38
CA GLN A 324 -21.12 -9.57 5.07
C GLN A 324 -20.02 -8.80 5.82
N PRO A 325 -18.87 -9.46 6.10
CA PRO A 325 -17.70 -8.80 6.67
C PRO A 325 -17.27 -7.61 5.81
N PHE A 326 -17.22 -6.42 6.41
CA PHE A 326 -16.79 -5.20 5.75
C PHE A 326 -16.00 -4.32 6.73
N LEU A 327 -14.76 -3.99 6.35
CA LEU A 327 -13.86 -3.16 7.14
C LEU A 327 -13.25 -2.08 6.23
N ILE A 328 -13.19 -0.85 6.74
CA ILE A 328 -12.58 0.30 6.06
C ILE A 328 -11.45 0.84 6.93
N LEU A 329 -10.28 1.06 6.33
CA LEU A 329 -9.18 1.83 6.90
C LEU A 329 -9.04 3.13 6.10
N MET A 330 -9.05 4.27 6.78
CA MET A 330 -9.06 5.60 6.17
C MET A 330 -7.81 6.37 6.62
N SER A 331 -7.11 6.97 5.66
CA SER A 331 -6.04 7.91 5.92
C SER A 331 -6.56 9.14 6.68
N PRO A 332 -5.66 9.92 7.30
CA PRO A 332 -5.96 11.29 7.69
C PRO A 332 -6.49 12.15 6.52
N GLU A 333 -7.27 13.17 6.85
CA GLU A 333 -7.74 14.18 5.88
C GLU A 333 -6.63 15.18 5.54
N GLU A 334 -5.72 15.43 6.50
CA GLU A 334 -4.60 16.35 6.35
C GLU A 334 -3.31 15.71 6.88
N ALA A 335 -2.16 16.19 6.39
CA ALA A 335 -0.86 15.91 7.00
C ALA A 335 -0.35 17.17 7.73
N PRO A 336 0.55 17.05 8.72
CA PRO A 336 1.20 18.22 9.28
C PRO A 336 2.03 18.97 8.22
N PRO A 337 2.23 20.30 8.35
CA PRO A 337 2.91 21.11 7.33
C PRO A 337 4.26 20.60 6.83
N PRO A 338 5.15 20.03 7.69
CA PRO A 338 6.43 19.46 7.22
C PRO A 338 6.29 18.30 6.23
N PHE A 339 5.12 17.67 6.16
CA PHE A 339 4.86 16.50 5.34
C PHE A 339 4.01 16.80 4.09
N HIS A 340 3.57 18.05 3.86
CA HIS A 340 2.81 18.42 2.66
C HIS A 340 3.63 18.16 1.38
N GLU A 341 4.86 18.64 1.32
CA GLU A 341 5.74 18.42 0.15
C GLU A 341 6.09 16.94 -0.05
N GLN A 342 6.06 16.16 1.04
CA GLN A 342 6.33 14.72 0.97
C GLN A 342 5.17 13.93 0.35
N GLN A 343 3.96 14.49 0.21
CA GLN A 343 2.83 13.80 -0.42
C GLN A 343 3.12 13.43 -1.89
N HIS A 344 3.88 14.25 -2.62
CA HIS A 344 4.37 13.91 -3.96
C HIS A 344 5.30 12.68 -3.95
N LYS A 345 5.99 12.42 -2.84
CA LYS A 345 6.86 11.26 -2.59
C LYS A 345 6.13 10.13 -1.83
N GLY A 346 4.82 10.02 -2.04
CA GLY A 346 3.96 8.97 -1.50
C GLY A 346 3.38 9.30 -0.13
N SER A 347 2.22 8.73 0.16
CA SER A 347 1.47 8.97 1.39
C SER A 347 2.20 8.42 2.62
N LEU A 348 2.21 9.21 3.70
CA LEU A 348 2.69 8.79 5.01
C LEU A 348 1.83 7.64 5.56
N PHE A 349 0.51 7.68 5.34
CA PHE A 349 -0.41 6.62 5.78
C PHE A 349 -0.05 5.30 5.09
N THR A 350 0.13 5.32 3.77
CA THR A 350 0.57 4.14 3.01
C THR A 350 1.97 3.68 3.43
N LEU A 351 2.87 4.60 3.76
CA LEU A 351 4.19 4.25 4.28
C LEU A 351 4.10 3.49 5.61
N PHE A 352 3.21 3.88 6.53
CA PHE A 352 2.97 3.11 7.76
C PHE A 352 2.42 1.71 7.49
N LEU A 353 1.49 1.57 6.53
CA LEU A 353 0.96 0.26 6.14
C LEU A 353 2.01 -0.62 5.44
N HIS A 354 2.98 -0.01 4.75
CA HIS A 354 4.05 -0.69 4.02
C HIS A 354 5.25 -1.07 4.89
N SER A 355 5.78 -0.12 5.65
CA SER A 355 6.96 -0.26 6.52
C SER A 355 6.86 0.71 7.70
N PRO A 356 6.33 0.25 8.86
CA PRO A 356 6.17 1.09 10.04
C PRO A 356 7.48 1.72 10.53
N LEU A 357 8.61 1.00 10.43
CA LEU A 357 9.91 1.53 10.85
C LEU A 357 10.40 2.65 9.92
N THR A 358 10.25 2.48 8.61
CA THR A 358 10.58 3.55 7.65
C THR A 358 9.72 4.78 7.88
N ALA A 359 8.43 4.61 8.22
CA ALA A 359 7.55 5.72 8.58
C ALA A 359 8.01 6.44 9.86
N ILE A 360 8.43 5.70 10.90
CA ILE A 360 9.01 6.27 12.13
C ILE A 360 10.27 7.07 11.82
N CYS A 361 11.18 6.50 11.02
CA CYS A 361 12.39 7.19 10.59
C CYS A 361 12.05 8.49 9.83
N LEU A 362 11.06 8.45 8.92
CA LEU A 362 10.62 9.61 8.16
C LEU A 362 10.08 10.73 9.07
N VAL A 363 9.15 10.43 9.98
CA VAL A 363 8.58 11.45 10.88
C VAL A 363 9.58 11.95 11.92
N SER A 364 10.67 11.21 12.12
CA SER A 364 11.76 11.55 13.04
C SER A 364 13.02 12.09 12.34
N ASN A 365 12.96 12.30 11.02
CA ASN A 365 14.07 12.80 10.19
C ASN A 365 15.36 11.93 10.25
N ILE A 366 15.21 10.62 10.40
CA ILE A 366 16.31 9.63 10.30
C ILE A 366 16.41 9.18 8.84
N ILE A 367 17.51 9.53 8.17
CA ILE A 367 17.76 9.18 6.76
C ILE A 367 18.76 8.04 6.57
N GLU A 368 19.52 7.71 7.61
CA GLU A 368 20.51 6.64 7.62
C GLU A 368 20.51 5.97 8.99
N ILE A 369 20.61 4.64 9.03
CA ILE A 369 20.54 3.84 10.25
C ILE A 369 21.41 2.58 10.16
N PRO A 370 22.25 2.28 11.18
CA PRO A 370 22.99 1.02 11.22
C PRO A 370 22.07 -0.20 11.32
N LEU A 371 22.41 -1.31 10.66
CA LEU A 371 21.62 -2.54 10.62
C LEU A 371 21.26 -3.05 12.01
N GLN A 372 22.22 -3.05 12.94
CA GLN A 372 21.98 -3.51 14.31
C GLN A 372 20.94 -2.66 15.05
N LEU A 373 20.90 -1.35 14.77
CA LEU A 373 19.91 -0.45 15.35
C LEU A 373 18.55 -0.62 14.67
N TRP A 374 18.54 -0.80 13.34
CA TRP A 374 17.34 -1.16 12.58
C TRP A 374 16.68 -2.43 13.10
N GLU A 375 17.45 -3.53 13.27
CA GLU A 375 16.95 -4.81 13.78
C GLU A 375 16.40 -4.68 15.21
N LYS A 376 17.09 -3.94 16.07
CA LYS A 376 16.60 -3.64 17.42
C LYS A 376 15.27 -2.89 17.38
N ALA A 377 15.18 -1.81 16.61
CA ALA A 377 13.95 -1.03 16.46
C ALA A 377 12.81 -1.87 15.85
N GLN A 378 13.11 -2.70 14.86
CA GLN A 378 12.16 -3.63 14.25
C GLN A 378 11.60 -4.62 15.28
N SER A 379 12.43 -5.11 16.22
CA SER A 379 11.96 -5.98 17.29
C SER A 379 10.96 -5.30 18.24
N HIS A 380 11.00 -3.98 18.41
CA HIS A 380 9.97 -3.25 19.16
C HIS A 380 8.65 -3.23 18.39
N ILE A 381 8.70 -3.05 17.06
CA ILE A 381 7.51 -3.11 16.21
C ILE A 381 6.89 -4.51 16.25
N ASP A 382 7.69 -5.57 16.14
CA ASP A 382 7.16 -6.94 16.17
C ASP A 382 6.49 -7.27 17.51
N ARG A 383 7.07 -6.79 18.62
CA ARG A 383 6.46 -6.87 19.95
C ARG A 383 5.16 -6.06 20.04
N PHE A 384 5.13 -4.85 19.48
CA PHE A 384 3.91 -4.05 19.40
C PHE A 384 2.82 -4.81 18.63
N LEU A 385 3.12 -5.31 17.43
CA LEU A 385 2.12 -5.98 16.57
C LEU A 385 1.57 -7.24 17.27
N THR A 386 2.43 -7.99 17.97
CA THR A 386 2.02 -9.15 18.78
C THR A 386 1.07 -8.74 19.89
N GLU A 387 1.40 -7.68 20.64
CA GLU A 387 0.57 -7.21 21.74
C GLU A 387 -0.75 -6.61 21.26
N ALA A 388 -0.74 -5.83 20.18
CA ALA A 388 -1.93 -5.31 19.54
C ALA A 388 -2.86 -6.44 19.08
N GLY A 389 -2.31 -7.54 18.55
CA GLY A 389 -3.07 -8.74 18.20
C GLY A 389 -3.78 -9.37 19.41
N ARG A 390 -3.09 -9.46 20.55
CA ARG A 390 -3.68 -9.97 21.80
C ARG A 390 -4.81 -9.09 22.32
N LEU A 391 -4.61 -7.77 22.30
CA LEU A 391 -5.62 -6.80 22.73
C LEU A 391 -6.86 -6.88 21.83
N LEU A 392 -6.66 -7.00 20.52
CA LEU A 392 -7.74 -7.13 19.54
C LEU A 392 -8.57 -8.41 19.78
N VAL A 393 -7.94 -9.56 20.02
CA VAL A 393 -8.66 -10.83 20.30
C VAL A 393 -9.36 -10.83 21.66
N ARG A 394 -8.84 -10.10 22.65
CA ARG A 394 -9.41 -10.04 24.01
C ARG A 394 -10.44 -8.94 24.22
N SER A 395 -10.45 -7.93 23.36
CA SER A 395 -11.40 -6.82 23.44
C SER A 395 -12.82 -7.35 23.31
N ARG A 396 -13.71 -6.86 24.18
CA ARG A 396 -15.13 -7.22 24.18
C ARG A 396 -15.97 -6.25 23.37
N SER A 397 -15.45 -5.05 23.13
CA SER A 397 -16.13 -3.98 22.40
C SER A 397 -15.71 -3.85 20.94
N ILE A 398 -14.65 -4.56 20.52
CA ILE A 398 -14.25 -4.61 19.10
C ILE A 398 -15.34 -5.26 18.24
N ASP A 399 -15.60 -4.68 17.07
CA ASP A 399 -16.54 -5.28 16.12
C ASP A 399 -15.99 -6.64 15.64
N PRO A 400 -16.80 -7.72 15.61
CA PRO A 400 -16.36 -9.05 15.20
C PRO A 400 -15.70 -9.10 13.82
N VAL A 401 -15.97 -8.14 12.94
CA VAL A 401 -15.38 -8.06 11.59
C VAL A 401 -13.85 -8.03 11.61
N TYR A 402 -13.26 -7.39 12.62
CA TYR A 402 -11.81 -7.36 12.77
C TYR A 402 -11.24 -8.78 12.95
N LEU A 403 -11.90 -9.60 13.77
CA LEU A 403 -11.49 -10.99 14.01
C LEU A 403 -11.76 -11.90 12.80
N GLN A 404 -12.81 -11.62 12.04
CA GLN A 404 -13.10 -12.32 10.80
C GLN A 404 -11.98 -12.14 9.78
N PHE A 405 -11.44 -10.93 9.63
CA PHE A 405 -10.31 -10.67 8.73
C PHE A 405 -8.93 -11.03 9.32
N TYR A 406 -8.78 -11.04 10.65
CA TYR A 406 -7.53 -11.33 11.36
C TYR A 406 -6.92 -12.72 11.08
N GLY A 407 -7.72 -13.68 10.60
CA GLY A 407 -7.24 -15.00 10.24
C GLY A 407 -6.26 -15.02 9.07
N ASP A 408 -6.45 -14.11 8.10
CA ASP A 408 -5.59 -13.98 6.92
C ASP A 408 -4.29 -13.21 7.26
N ASP A 409 -3.14 -13.66 6.75
CA ASP A 409 -1.86 -13.04 7.11
C ASP A 409 -1.73 -11.59 6.64
N PHE A 410 -2.18 -11.28 5.41
CA PHE A 410 -2.06 -9.94 4.85
C PHE A 410 -3.05 -8.98 5.50
N LEU A 411 -4.29 -9.42 5.71
CA LEU A 411 -5.29 -8.60 6.39
C LEU A 411 -4.92 -8.37 7.85
N ARG A 412 -4.42 -9.39 8.56
CA ARG A 412 -3.86 -9.25 9.91
C ARG A 412 -2.72 -8.23 9.94
N LEU A 413 -1.78 -8.33 9.00
CA LEU A 413 -0.66 -7.40 8.90
C LEU A 413 -1.16 -5.96 8.74
N LEU A 414 -2.10 -5.71 7.83
CA LEU A 414 -2.63 -4.38 7.56
C LEU A 414 -3.39 -3.81 8.76
N ILE A 415 -4.24 -4.61 9.43
CA ILE A 415 -4.96 -4.20 10.65
C ILE A 415 -3.97 -3.79 11.74
N LEU A 416 -2.95 -4.61 12.00
CA LEU A 416 -2.00 -4.35 13.08
C LEU A 416 -1.09 -3.15 12.77
N ARG A 417 -0.66 -2.98 11.51
CA ARG A 417 0.08 -1.79 11.07
C ARG A 417 -0.77 -0.53 11.10
N PHE A 418 -2.06 -0.63 10.83
CA PHE A 418 -3.00 0.47 10.99
C PHE A 418 -3.14 0.88 12.46
N ILE A 419 -3.24 -0.08 13.38
CA ILE A 419 -3.24 0.20 14.83
C ILE A 419 -1.94 0.89 15.23
N PHE A 420 -0.78 0.39 14.76
CA PHE A 420 0.51 1.03 15.00
C PHE A 420 0.53 2.49 14.51
N CYS A 421 0.08 2.74 13.28
CA CYS A 421 -0.05 4.08 12.71
C CYS A 421 -0.91 5.00 13.61
N CYS A 422 -2.08 4.53 14.02
CA CYS A 422 -3.00 5.24 14.89
C CYS A 422 -2.40 5.61 16.26
N VAL A 423 -1.64 4.70 16.89
CA VAL A 423 -1.00 4.95 18.19
C VAL A 423 0.17 5.92 18.03
N VAL A 424 1.03 5.72 17.04
CA VAL A 424 2.18 6.58 16.77
C VAL A 424 1.74 8.02 16.49
N ILE A 425 0.78 8.21 15.58
CA ILE A 425 0.27 9.54 15.23
C ILE A 425 -0.32 10.23 16.47
N ARG A 426 -1.13 9.55 17.29
CA ARG A 426 -1.69 10.15 18.51
C ARG A 426 -0.63 10.56 19.53
N MET A 427 0.46 9.80 19.64
CA MET A 427 1.52 10.09 20.60
C MET A 427 2.54 11.13 20.10
N HIS A 428 2.66 11.30 18.79
CA HIS A 428 3.70 12.14 18.19
C HIS A 428 3.34 13.63 18.27
N ARG A 429 4.25 14.45 18.80
CA ARG A 429 3.99 15.86 19.16
C ARG A 429 3.61 16.78 18.00
N LEU A 430 3.96 16.41 16.77
CA LEU A 430 3.58 17.13 15.53
C LEU A 430 2.14 16.87 15.08
N PHE A 431 1.49 15.79 15.55
CA PHE A 431 0.21 15.32 15.03
C PHE A 431 -0.96 15.62 16.00
N ARG A 432 -1.07 16.87 16.47
CA ARG A 432 -2.07 17.26 17.49
C ARG A 432 -3.48 17.50 16.95
N ASN A 433 -3.63 17.77 15.65
CA ASN A 433 -4.94 18.02 15.04
C ASN A 433 -5.68 16.69 14.83
N ARG A 434 -6.98 16.67 15.09
CA ARG A 434 -7.87 15.52 14.84
C ARG A 434 -7.92 15.13 13.35
N ASN A 435 -7.69 16.07 12.44
CA ASN A 435 -7.65 15.82 11.00
C ASN A 435 -6.41 15.01 10.58
N TYR A 436 -5.39 14.93 11.44
CA TYR A 436 -4.17 14.14 11.21
C TYR A 436 -4.31 12.67 11.63
N ILE A 437 -5.45 12.28 12.20
CA ILE A 437 -5.63 10.96 12.82
C ILE A 437 -6.32 10.02 11.81
N PRO A 438 -5.71 8.87 11.46
CA PRO A 438 -6.36 7.86 10.64
C PRO A 438 -7.59 7.28 11.35
N ARG A 439 -8.58 6.84 10.57
CA ARG A 439 -9.85 6.33 11.09
C ARG A 439 -10.20 4.99 10.48
N SER A 440 -11.10 4.26 11.11
CA SER A 440 -11.63 3.01 10.57
C SER A 440 -13.14 2.93 10.73
N HIS A 441 -13.76 2.09 9.91
CA HIS A 441 -15.16 1.73 10.06
C HIS A 441 -15.32 0.21 9.95
N PRO A 442 -15.86 -0.47 10.97
CA PRO A 442 -16.28 0.04 12.29
C PRO A 442 -15.10 0.62 13.10
N LEU A 443 -15.36 1.48 14.09
CA LEU A 443 -14.29 2.11 14.89
C LEU A 443 -13.54 1.09 15.76
N ILE A 444 -12.23 1.27 15.94
CA ILE A 444 -11.45 0.54 16.95
C ILE A 444 -11.68 1.21 18.32
N PRO A 445 -12.02 0.46 19.38
CA PRO A 445 -12.16 1.00 20.73
C PRO A 445 -10.90 1.75 21.19
N GLU A 446 -11.03 3.05 21.44
CA GLU A 446 -9.88 3.89 21.79
C GLU A 446 -9.28 3.48 23.14
N THR A 447 -10.09 3.41 24.18
CA THR A 447 -9.64 3.13 25.56
C THR A 447 -9.12 1.71 25.77
N GLU A 448 -9.69 0.71 25.09
CA GLU A 448 -9.26 -0.70 25.23
C GLU A 448 -8.02 -1.04 24.41
N ILE A 449 -7.82 -0.37 23.25
CA ILE A 449 -6.78 -0.75 22.28
C ILE A 449 -5.84 0.42 22.01
N ILE A 450 -6.32 1.51 21.43
CA ILE A 450 -5.44 2.60 20.93
C ILE A 450 -4.68 3.30 22.06
N GLU A 451 -5.33 3.50 23.20
CA GLU A 451 -4.76 4.18 24.35
C GLU A 451 -4.13 3.22 25.35
N HIS A 452 -4.10 1.93 25.02
CA HIS A 452 -3.66 0.89 25.93
C HIS A 452 -2.20 1.12 26.36
N PRO A 453 -1.88 1.12 27.67
CA PRO A 453 -0.55 1.46 28.17
C PRO A 453 0.57 0.57 27.64
N SER A 454 0.30 -0.71 27.34
CA SER A 454 1.31 -1.62 26.79
C SER A 454 1.75 -1.23 25.38
N LEU A 455 0.82 -0.76 24.52
CA LEU A 455 1.13 -0.28 23.18
C LEU A 455 1.90 1.03 23.25
N ARG A 456 1.45 1.98 24.09
CA ARG A 456 2.15 3.25 24.31
C ARG A 456 3.58 3.03 24.80
N ARG A 457 3.78 2.14 25.79
CA ARG A 457 5.12 1.79 26.29
C ARG A 457 6.00 1.20 25.18
N ALA A 458 5.48 0.33 24.34
CA ALA A 458 6.26 -0.24 23.23
C ALA A 458 6.75 0.85 22.24
N ILE A 459 5.92 1.87 21.96
CA ILE A 459 6.33 3.04 21.16
C ILE A 459 7.42 3.85 21.87
N LEU A 460 7.27 4.12 23.17
CA LEU A 460 8.29 4.88 23.93
C LEU A 460 9.62 4.13 24.02
N ASP A 461 9.59 2.82 24.23
CA ASP A 461 10.81 1.99 24.27
C ASP A 461 11.54 2.02 22.91
N MET A 462 10.78 1.95 21.80
CA MET A 462 11.34 2.10 20.45
C MET A 462 11.92 3.51 20.24
N ALA A 463 11.20 4.54 20.70
CA ALA A 463 11.63 5.92 20.59
C ALA A 463 12.92 6.19 21.38
N ILE A 464 13.11 5.54 22.54
CA ILE A 464 14.37 5.58 23.29
C ILE A 464 15.47 4.87 22.52
N THR A 465 15.21 3.68 21.97
CA THR A 465 16.19 2.94 21.16
C THR A 465 16.69 3.77 19.97
N LEU A 466 15.80 4.50 19.30
CA LEU A 466 16.12 5.35 18.15
C LEU A 466 16.59 6.77 18.52
N ASP A 467 16.69 7.11 19.80
CA ASP A 467 17.04 8.45 20.31
C ASP A 467 16.10 9.58 19.83
N ILE A 468 14.79 9.28 19.75
CA ILE A 468 13.72 10.19 19.28
C ILE A 468 12.63 10.40 20.34
N ARG A 469 12.91 10.04 21.59
CA ARG A 469 11.94 10.06 22.71
C ARG A 469 11.29 11.44 22.93
N SER A 470 12.02 12.52 22.66
CA SER A 470 11.55 13.90 22.82
C SER A 470 10.38 14.27 21.88
N MET A 471 10.22 13.53 20.77
CA MET A 471 9.18 13.74 19.77
C MET A 471 7.82 13.15 20.16
N PHE A 472 7.78 12.30 21.19
CA PHE A 472 6.58 11.63 21.68
C PHE A 472 6.14 12.20 23.03
N ALA A 473 4.83 12.37 23.21
CA ALA A 473 4.23 12.79 24.48
C ALA A 473 4.35 11.69 25.54
N ASP A 474 4.39 12.10 26.82
CA ASP A 474 4.46 11.18 27.95
C ASP A 474 3.10 10.51 28.18
N ILE A 475 3.10 9.37 28.89
CA ILE A 475 1.86 8.66 29.24
C ILE A 475 0.95 9.54 30.12
N GLU A 476 1.54 10.46 30.88
CA GLU A 476 0.88 11.35 31.85
C GLU A 476 0.40 12.68 31.24
N ASP A 477 0.86 13.05 30.04
CA ASP A 477 0.47 14.31 29.35
C ASP A 477 -0.88 14.19 28.62
N ALA A 478 -1.56 13.03 28.71
CA ALA A 478 -2.73 12.67 27.92
C ALA A 478 -4.06 12.62 28.71
N ASP A 479 -4.05 13.05 29.98
CA ASP A 479 -5.25 13.16 30.83
C ASP A 479 -5.86 14.57 30.83
#